data_AF-A0A1B7N3H8-F1
#
_entry.id   AF-A0A1B7N3H8-F1
#
_cell.length_a   1.000
_cell.length_b   1.000
_cell.length_c   1.000
_cell.angle_alpha   90.00
_cell.angle_beta   90.00
_cell.angle_gamma   90.00
#
_symmetry.space_group_name_H-M   'P 1'
#
loop_
_entity.id
_entity.type
_entity.pdbx_description
1 polymer ?
#
loop_
_entity_poly.entity_id
_entity_poly.type
_entity_poly.pdbx_seq_one_letter_code
_entity_poly.pdbx_strand_id
1 'polypeptide(L)'
;MGGPNLEVFKFGLYLFVPVVALLHFGDPAWYHNHVLPYKDHLFPTPDRTYNKIPTDQTAIREELARIKSDKLARRMEREKGIQAQEEAATAQSSKGWFKWW
;
A
#
# COMPACT_ATOMS: atom_id res chain seq x y z
N MET A 1 51.37 28.20 0.30
CA MET A 1 50.27 28.52 1.24
C MET A 1 50.00 30.03 1.12
N GLY A 2 48.82 30.45 0.65
CA GLY A 2 48.54 31.83 0.18
C GLY A 2 48.38 32.91 1.26
N GLY A 3 49.09 32.81 2.38
CA GLY A 3 49.10 33.79 3.47
C GLY A 3 47.81 33.87 4.31
N PRO A 4 47.84 34.65 5.42
CA PRO A 4 46.75 34.71 6.39
C PRO A 4 45.39 35.12 5.81
N ASN A 5 45.38 35.99 4.80
CA ASN A 5 44.15 36.43 4.13
C ASN A 5 43.39 35.27 3.47
N LEU A 6 44.11 34.28 2.93
CA LEU A 6 43.50 33.11 2.31
C LEU A 6 42.89 32.16 3.35
N GLU A 7 43.47 32.12 4.55
CA GLU A 7 42.96 31.32 5.66
C GLU A 7 41.65 31.90 6.20
N VAL A 8 41.58 33.24 6.35
CA VAL A 8 40.34 33.94 6.75
C VAL A 8 39.22 33.73 5.73
N PHE A 9 39.52 33.79 4.43
CA PHE A 9 38.53 33.53 3.38
C PHE A 9 37.97 32.10 3.45
N LYS A 10 38.84 31.09 3.56
CA LYS A 10 38.43 29.68 3.66
C LYS A 10 37.59 29.44 4.91
N PHE A 11 38.01 30.01 6.04
CA PHE A 11 37.28 29.93 7.29
C PHE A 11 35.90 30.57 7.19
N GLY A 12 35.82 31.76 6.59
CA GLY A 12 34.56 32.42 6.27
C GLY A 12 33.64 31.55 5.43
N LEU A 13 34.17 30.91 4.38
CA LEU A 13 33.40 29.97 3.55
C LEU A 13 32.91 28.76 4.35
N TYR A 14 33.77 28.15 5.16
CA TYR A 14 33.41 26.99 5.99
C TYR A 14 32.32 27.28 7.01
N LEU A 15 32.23 28.51 7.51
CA LEU A 15 31.14 28.93 8.39
C LEU A 15 29.90 29.34 7.61
N PHE A 16 30.07 30.09 6.52
CA PHE A 16 28.95 30.66 5.78
C PHE A 16 28.09 29.57 5.12
N VAL A 17 28.72 28.57 4.51
CA VAL A 17 28.00 27.48 3.82
C VAL A 17 27.02 26.75 4.75
N PRO A 18 27.42 26.19 5.91
CA PRO A 18 26.49 25.51 6.80
C PRO A 18 25.47 26.46 7.42
N VAL A 19 25.84 27.71 7.73
CA VAL A 19 24.90 28.68 8.31
C VAL A 19 23.79 29.03 7.32
N VAL A 20 24.13 29.29 6.05
CA VAL A 20 23.14 29.57 5.00
C VAL A 20 22.29 28.33 4.71
N ALA A 21 22.89 27.14 4.68
CA ALA A 21 22.14 25.90 4.52
C ALA A 21 21.12 25.72 5.66
N LEU A 22 21.50 25.98 6.90
CA LEU A 22 20.59 25.92 8.05
C LEU A 22 19.47 26.96 7.96
N LEU A 23 19.76 28.18 7.53
CA LEU A 23 18.72 29.21 7.37
C LEU A 23 17.74 28.87 6.24
N HIS A 24 18.23 28.27 5.15
CA HIS A 24 17.39 27.89 4.02
C HIS A 24 16.55 26.65 4.31
N PHE A 25 17.18 25.57 4.80
CA PHE A 25 16.52 24.29 5.04
C PHE A 25 15.84 24.20 6.40
N GLY A 26 16.20 25.06 7.35
CA GLY A 26 15.59 25.15 8.68
C GLY A 26 14.32 25.99 8.72
N ASP A 27 13.95 26.65 7.61
CA ASP A 27 12.67 27.34 7.50
C ASP A 27 11.51 26.33 7.63
N PRO A 28 10.63 26.48 8.64
CA PRO A 28 9.48 25.61 8.81
C PRO A 28 8.59 25.55 7.56
N ALA A 29 8.45 26.66 6.82
CA ALA A 29 7.65 26.69 5.61
C ALA A 29 8.31 25.89 4.48
N TRP A 30 9.63 26.02 4.31
CA TRP A 30 10.37 25.21 3.34
C TRP A 30 10.20 23.70 3.62
N TYR A 31 10.37 23.29 4.87
CA TYR A 31 10.20 21.88 5.29
C TYR A 31 8.79 21.36 5.00
N HIS A 32 7.75 22.14 5.33
CA HIS A 32 6.36 21.74 5.09
C HIS A 32 6.02 21.62 3.61
N ASN A 33 6.61 22.46 2.76
CA ASN A 33 6.29 22.50 1.34
C ASN A 33 7.11 21.53 0.49
N HIS A 34 8.34 21.17 0.92
CA HIS A 34 9.26 20.36 0.11
C HIS A 34 9.52 18.97 0.70
N VAL A 35 9.61 18.84 2.03
CA VAL A 35 9.95 17.57 2.68
C VAL A 35 8.72 16.76 3.00
N LEU A 36 7.70 17.37 3.64
CA LEU A 36 6.50 16.64 4.03
C LEU A 36 5.74 16.00 2.86
N PRO A 37 5.55 16.65 1.70
CA PRO A 37 4.81 16.05 0.59
C PRO A 37 5.53 14.83 0.00
N TYR A 38 6.85 14.73 0.19
CA TYR A 38 7.61 13.58 -0.29
C TYR A 38 7.19 12.26 0.38
N LYS A 39 6.61 12.31 1.59
CA LYS A 39 6.03 11.13 2.26
C LYS A 39 4.96 10.45 1.40
N ASP A 40 4.21 11.22 0.61
CA ASP A 40 3.10 10.70 -0.19
C ASP A 40 3.57 9.98 -1.45
N HIS A 41 4.84 10.18 -1.84
CA HIS A 41 5.49 9.42 -2.91
C HIS A 41 6.15 8.13 -2.41
N LEU A 42 6.64 8.13 -1.17
CA LEU A 42 7.34 6.99 -0.57
C LEU A 42 6.38 5.95 0.04
N PHE A 43 5.30 6.42 0.66
CA PHE A 43 4.35 5.56 1.36
C PHE A 43 3.05 5.44 0.57
N PRO A 44 2.40 4.26 0.58
CA PRO A 44 1.06 4.13 0.04
C PRO A 44 0.11 5.09 0.75
N THR A 45 -0.86 5.62 0.00
CA THR A 45 -1.86 6.52 0.55
C THR A 45 -2.55 5.91 1.78
N PRO A 46 -2.91 6.70 2.78
CA PRO A 46 -3.50 6.20 4.02
C PRO A 46 -4.80 5.39 3.80
N ASP A 47 -5.49 5.59 2.68
CA ASP A 47 -6.65 4.80 2.25
C ASP A 47 -6.28 3.37 1.84
N ARG A 48 -5.06 3.15 1.33
CA ARG A 48 -4.53 1.83 0.96
C ARG A 48 -3.93 1.09 2.14
N THR A 49 -3.59 1.79 3.23
CA THR A 49 -3.08 1.16 4.44
C THR A 49 -4.26 0.68 5.28
N TYR A 50 -4.24 -0.59 5.70
CA TYR A 50 -5.26 -1.18 6.58
C TYR A 50 -5.17 -0.57 8.00
N ASN A 51 -5.67 0.64 8.16
CA ASN A 51 -5.67 1.37 9.44
C ASN A 51 -6.90 1.08 10.30
N LYS A 52 -7.91 0.37 9.76
CA LYS A 52 -9.16 0.05 10.47
C LYS A 52 -9.14 -1.38 11.00
N ILE A 53 -8.11 -1.74 11.76
CA ILE A 53 -8.06 -3.04 12.42
C ILE A 53 -8.79 -2.90 13.77
N PRO A 54 -9.86 -3.68 14.03
CA PRO A 54 -10.55 -3.61 15.31
C PRO A 54 -9.59 -4.03 16.42
N THR A 55 -9.47 -3.18 17.44
CA THR A 55 -8.57 -3.42 18.58
C THR A 55 -9.31 -4.01 19.78
N ASP A 56 -10.62 -3.79 19.87
CA ASP A 56 -11.46 -4.34 20.94
C ASP A 56 -11.87 -5.80 20.67
N GLN A 57 -11.92 -6.60 21.73
CA GLN A 57 -12.23 -8.02 21.66
C GLN A 57 -13.63 -8.29 21.09
N THR A 58 -14.60 -7.43 21.39
CA THR A 58 -15.97 -7.57 20.88
C THR A 58 -16.01 -7.34 19.37
N ALA A 59 -15.43 -6.24 18.91
CA ALA A 59 -15.32 -5.88 17.49
C ALA A 59 -14.52 -6.92 16.69
N ILE A 60 -13.48 -7.53 17.27
CA ILE A 60 -12.72 -8.61 16.63
C ILE A 60 -13.60 -9.83 16.39
N ARG A 61 -14.43 -10.23 17.37
CA ARG A 61 -15.30 -11.41 17.24
C ARG A 61 -16.37 -11.20 16.17
N GLU A 62 -16.95 -10.01 16.12
CA GLU A 62 -17.94 -9.64 15.10
C GLU A 62 -17.33 -9.66 13.69
N GLU A 63 -16.16 -9.04 13.51
CA GLU A 63 -15.48 -9.02 12.22
C GLU A 63 -15.03 -10.42 11.77
N LEU A 64 -14.60 -11.28 12.71
CA LEU A 64 -14.31 -12.68 12.42
C LEU A 64 -15.57 -13.47 12.01
N ALA A 65 -16.71 -13.22 12.64
CA ALA A 65 -17.97 -13.84 12.25
C ALA A 65 -18.37 -13.44 10.82
N ARG A 66 -18.25 -12.15 10.48
CA ARG A 66 -18.47 -11.61 9.13
C ARG A 66 -17.56 -12.27 8.08
N ILE A 67 -16.26 -12.39 8.38
CA ILE A 67 -15.30 -13.03 7.47
C ILE A 67 -15.63 -14.51 7.26
N LYS A 68 -16.07 -15.21 8.32
CA LYS A 68 -16.46 -16.63 8.23
C LYS A 68 -17.70 -16.82 7.37
N SER A 69 -18.74 -15.99 7.52
CA SER A 69 -19.94 -16.08 6.68
C SER A 69 -19.63 -15.80 5.22
N ASP A 70 -18.82 -14.78 4.93
CA ASP A 70 -18.41 -14.43 3.55
C ASP A 70 -17.63 -15.58 2.88
N LYS A 71 -16.74 -16.24 3.63
CA LYS A 71 -15.99 -17.40 3.13
C LYS A 71 -16.89 -18.59 2.83
N LEU A 72 -17.88 -18.86 3.70
CA LEU A 72 -18.84 -19.94 3.50
C LEU A 72 -19.70 -19.68 2.26
N ALA A 73 -20.21 -18.45 2.09
CA ALA A 73 -20.98 -18.06 0.90
C ALA A 73 -20.19 -18.27 -0.40
N ARG A 74 -18.96 -17.75 -0.47
CA ARG A 74 -18.07 -17.94 -1.64
C ARG A 74 -17.70 -19.39 -1.89
N ARG A 75 -17.66 -20.23 -0.85
CA ARG A 75 -17.42 -21.67 -1.01
C ARG A 75 -18.63 -22.34 -1.65
N MET A 76 -19.83 -22.06 -1.15
CA MET A 76 -21.07 -22.61 -1.72
C MET A 76 -21.28 -22.20 -3.18
N GLU A 77 -20.96 -20.95 -3.54
CA GLU A 77 -21.04 -20.48 -4.93
C GLU A 77 -20.09 -21.27 -5.85
N ARG A 78 -18.86 -21.54 -5.39
CA ARG A 78 -17.90 -22.35 -6.15
C ARG A 78 -18.36 -23.79 -6.31
N GLU A 79 -18.87 -24.41 -5.24
CA GLU A 79 -19.36 -25.78 -5.27
C GLU A 79 -20.57 -25.92 -6.22
N LYS A 80 -21.50 -24.96 -6.21
CA LYS A 80 -22.61 -24.90 -7.18
C LYS A 80 -22.14 -24.72 -8.62
N GLY A 81 -21.14 -23.87 -8.85
CA GLY A 81 -20.56 -23.66 -10.17
C GLY A 81 -19.88 -24.92 -10.72
N ILE A 82 -19.20 -25.69 -9.87
CA ILE A 82 -18.58 -26.96 -10.24
C ILE A 82 -19.66 -28.01 -10.56
N GLN A 83 -20.69 -28.15 -9.72
CA GLN A 83 -21.79 -29.08 -9.96
C GLN A 83 -22.55 -28.76 -11.26
N ALA A 84 -22.82 -27.49 -11.54
CA ALA A 84 -23.46 -27.08 -12.80
C ALA A 84 -22.58 -27.38 -14.03
N GLN A 85 -21.25 -27.30 -13.89
CA GLN A 85 -20.33 -27.68 -14.96
C GLN A 85 -20.27 -29.20 -15.16
N GLU A 86 -20.32 -29.99 -14.08
CA GLU A 86 -20.37 -31.45 -14.11
C GLU A 86 -21.69 -31.97 -14.74
N GLU A 87 -22.82 -31.36 -14.39
CA GLU A 87 -24.13 -31.66 -15.00
C GLU A 87 -24.19 -31.27 -16.48
N ALA A 88 -23.61 -30.11 -16.85
CA ALA A 88 -23.50 -29.71 -18.25
C ALA A 88 -22.59 -30.66 -19.05
N ALA A 89 -21.46 -31.07 -18.49
CA ALA A 89 -20.52 -31.99 -19.14
C ALA A 89 -21.12 -33.40 -19.35
N THR A 90 -21.85 -33.92 -18.37
CA THR A 90 -22.53 -35.22 -18.47
C THR A 90 -23.71 -35.18 -19.47
N ALA A 91 -24.48 -34.08 -19.52
CA ALA A 91 -25.54 -33.88 -20.50
C ALA A 91 -25.03 -33.69 -21.95
N GLN A 92 -23.84 -33.11 -22.12
CA GLN A 92 -23.20 -32.95 -23.44
C GLN A 92 -22.58 -34.26 -23.93
N SER A 93 -22.01 -35.06 -23.03
CA SER A 93 -21.46 -36.39 -23.32
C SER A 93 -22.55 -37.37 -23.79
N SER A 94 -23.71 -37.40 -23.13
CA SER A 94 -24.82 -38.29 -23.51
C SER A 94 -25.43 -37.94 -24.88
N LYS A 95 -25.59 -36.65 -25.19
CA LYS A 95 -26.08 -36.19 -26.50
C LYS A 95 -25.12 -36.49 -27.65
N GLY A 96 -23.81 -36.52 -27.40
CA GLY A 96 -22.80 -36.84 -28.41
C GLY A 96 -22.83 -38.31 -28.84
N TRP A 97 -23.06 -39.23 -27.89
CA TRP A 97 -23.12 -40.67 -28.15
C TRP A 97 -24.40 -41.09 -28.91
N PHE A 98 -25.55 -40.51 -28.56
CA PHE A 98 -26.83 -40.81 -29.23
C PHE A 98 -26.94 -40.30 -30.68
N LYS A 99 -26.07 -39.39 -31.12
CA LYS A 99 -26.11 -38.78 -32.47
C LYS A 99 -25.37 -39.60 -33.54
N TRP A 100 -24.63 -40.65 -33.16
CA TRP A 100 -23.82 -41.48 -34.07
C TRP A 100 -24.47 -42.83 -34.41
N TRP A 101 -25.55 -43.20 -33.72
CA TRP A 101 -26.35 -44.41 -33.97
C TRP A 101 -27.58 -44.11 -34.81
#